data_AF-A0A924NR74-F1
#
_entry.id   AF-A0A924NR74-F1
#
_cell.length_a   1.000
_cell.length_b   1.000
_cell.length_c   1.000
_cell.angle_alpha   90.00
_cell.angle_beta   90.00
_cell.angle_gamma   90.00
#
_symmetry.space_group_name_H-M   'P 1'
#
loop_
_entity.id
_entity.type
_entity.pdbx_description
1 polymer ?
#
loop_
_entity_poly.entity_id
_entity_poly.type
_entity_poly.pdbx_seq_one_letter_code
_entity_poly.pdbx_strand_id
1 'polypeptide(L)'
;MVVSLNTTTYGYTRNQARELTSHSWSNDAYQWAGVTGNATNGTRSYTANGLNQYTAAAGATIAYDANGNLTGDGTWTYGYDLNNRLKTASKSGTTPTTAALAYDAEGRMRQSDSTAGSTATSNLLYDGVDPVAEYDAAR
;
A
#
# COMPACT_ATOMS: atom_id res chain seq x y z
N MET A 1 -26.55 22.01 26.64
CA MET A 1 -26.34 21.72 25.21
C MET A 1 -25.55 20.42 25.12
N VAL A 2 -26.23 19.31 24.83
CA VAL A 2 -25.59 17.98 24.75
C VAL A 2 -24.98 17.88 23.37
N VAL A 3 -23.66 18.00 23.26
CA VAL A 3 -22.95 17.64 22.03
C VAL A 3 -23.06 16.13 21.90
N SER A 4 -23.73 15.66 20.85
CA SER A 4 -23.78 14.24 20.48
C SER A 4 -22.35 13.79 20.16
N LEU A 5 -21.77 12.97 21.03
CA LEU A 5 -20.41 12.40 20.86
C LEU A 5 -20.39 11.17 19.95
N ASN A 6 -21.54 10.79 19.39
CA ASN A 6 -21.72 9.55 18.61
C ASN A 6 -21.97 9.76 17.11
N THR A 7 -21.79 10.98 16.63
CA THR A 7 -21.93 11.32 15.21
C THR A 7 -20.61 11.75 14.63
N THR A 8 -20.35 11.34 13.39
CA THR A 8 -19.24 11.80 12.58
C THR A 8 -19.79 12.35 11.26
N THR A 9 -19.28 13.49 10.83
CA THR A 9 -19.60 14.10 9.53
C THR A 9 -18.34 14.11 8.69
N TYR A 10 -18.46 13.66 7.43
CA TYR A 10 -17.35 13.67 6.48
C TYR A 10 -17.51 14.81 5.47
N GLY A 11 -16.45 15.60 5.31
CA GLY A 11 -16.31 16.64 4.30
C GLY A 11 -15.47 16.16 3.12
N TYR A 12 -15.86 16.57 1.91
CA TYR A 12 -15.13 16.29 0.68
C TYR A 12 -15.19 17.50 -0.24
N THR A 13 -14.05 17.98 -0.72
CA THR A 13 -14.00 18.98 -1.79
C THR A 13 -13.42 18.37 -3.05
N ARG A 14 -13.85 18.84 -4.22
CA ARG A 14 -13.35 18.38 -5.51
C ARG A 14 -12.92 19.54 -6.39
N ASN A 15 -11.97 19.28 -7.31
CA ASN A 15 -11.67 20.21 -8.40
C ASN A 15 -12.68 20.06 -9.56
N GLN A 16 -12.49 20.82 -10.64
CA GLN A 16 -13.37 20.76 -11.83
C GLN A 16 -13.32 19.40 -12.56
N ALA A 17 -12.21 18.66 -12.43
CA ALA A 17 -12.06 17.30 -12.94
C ALA A 17 -12.70 16.24 -12.03
N ARG A 18 -13.36 16.66 -10.93
CA ARG A 18 -13.99 15.81 -9.90
C ARG A 18 -13.01 14.99 -9.07
N GLU A 19 -11.73 15.34 -9.08
CA GLU A 19 -10.73 14.74 -8.20
C GLU A 19 -10.88 15.31 -6.80
N LEU A 20 -10.70 14.45 -5.79
CA LEU A 20 -10.81 14.85 -4.39
C LEU A 20 -9.61 15.71 -3.98
N THR A 21 -9.87 16.94 -3.54
CA THR A 21 -8.82 17.89 -3.12
C THR A 21 -8.70 18.03 -1.60
N SER A 22 -9.76 17.70 -0.86
CA SER A 22 -9.69 17.59 0.59
C SER A 22 -10.69 16.56 1.11
N HIS A 23 -10.32 15.95 2.23
CA HIS A 23 -11.17 15.10 3.03
C HIS A 23 -11.03 15.51 4.50
N SER A 24 -12.13 15.62 5.21
CA SER A 24 -12.13 15.92 6.64
C SER A 24 -13.23 15.15 7.36
N TRP A 25 -13.10 15.03 8.68
CA TRP A 25 -14.12 14.44 9.55
C TRP A 25 -14.26 15.25 10.85
N SER A 26 -15.42 15.16 11.49
CA SER A 26 -15.76 15.96 12.66
C SER A 26 -15.36 15.33 14.01
N ASN A 27 -15.04 14.03 14.03
CA ASN A 27 -14.76 13.31 15.27
C ASN A 27 -13.66 12.26 15.09
N ASP A 28 -12.47 12.56 15.63
CA ASP A 28 -11.29 11.70 15.56
C ASP A 28 -11.47 10.33 16.22
N ALA A 29 -12.38 10.22 17.21
CA ALA A 29 -12.63 8.96 17.91
C ALA A 29 -13.24 7.86 17.02
N TYR A 30 -13.79 8.24 15.86
CA TYR A 30 -14.33 7.32 14.87
C TYR A 30 -13.32 6.91 13.79
N GLN A 31 -12.09 7.42 13.86
CA GLN A 31 -11.03 7.05 12.93
C GLN A 31 -10.29 5.80 13.38
N TRP A 32 -9.75 5.07 12.41
CA TRP A 32 -9.00 3.84 12.67
C TRP A 32 -7.67 4.17 13.37
N ALA A 33 -7.60 3.83 14.66
CA ALA A 33 -6.40 4.01 15.46
C ALA A 33 -5.24 3.13 14.95
N GLY A 34 -4.00 3.61 15.11
CA GLY A 34 -2.79 2.86 14.75
C GLY A 34 -2.35 3.01 13.28
N VAL A 35 -3.06 3.78 12.47
CA VAL A 35 -2.63 4.16 11.12
C VAL A 35 -2.05 5.56 11.14
N THR A 36 -0.76 5.70 10.81
CA THR A 36 -0.08 6.99 10.73
C THR A 36 -0.83 7.95 9.80
N GLY A 37 -1.21 9.12 10.33
CA GLY A 37 -1.98 10.12 9.59
C GLY A 37 -3.48 9.81 9.43
N ASN A 38 -4.04 8.90 10.23
CA ASN A 38 -5.48 8.58 10.27
C ASN A 38 -6.01 8.45 11.71
N ALA A 39 -5.45 9.22 12.65
CA ALA A 39 -5.89 9.24 14.05
C ALA A 39 -6.38 10.61 14.51
N THR A 40 -6.02 11.68 13.79
CA THR A 40 -6.37 13.06 14.11
C THR A 40 -6.55 13.83 12.82
N ASN A 41 -7.55 14.71 12.76
CA ASN A 41 -7.73 15.61 11.64
C ASN A 41 -6.47 16.47 11.46
N GLY A 42 -5.84 16.35 10.29
CA GLY A 42 -4.53 16.92 10.01
C GLY A 42 -4.29 17.06 8.51
N THR A 43 -3.29 17.85 8.14
CA THR A 43 -2.97 18.07 6.72
C THR A 43 -2.14 16.92 6.19
N ARG A 44 -2.64 16.24 5.16
CA ARG A 44 -1.89 15.26 4.36
C ARG A 44 -1.95 15.67 2.90
N SER A 45 -0.85 16.24 2.42
CA SER A 45 -0.76 16.74 1.05
C SER A 45 -0.34 15.64 0.09
N TYR A 46 -0.94 15.65 -1.10
CA TYR A 46 -0.58 14.79 -2.22
C TYR A 46 -0.35 15.66 -3.45
N THR A 47 0.70 15.34 -4.21
CA THR A 47 1.03 16.03 -5.46
C THR A 47 1.08 14.98 -6.55
N ALA A 48 0.37 15.19 -7.66
CA ALA A 48 0.41 14.31 -8.83
C ALA A 48 1.14 14.98 -10.00
N ASN A 49 1.77 14.18 -10.87
CA ASN A 49 2.28 14.62 -12.16
C ASN A 49 1.20 14.54 -13.26
N GLY A 50 1.54 14.93 -14.48
CA GLY A 50 0.62 14.89 -15.64
C GLY A 50 0.23 13.48 -16.12
N LEU A 51 0.73 12.42 -15.49
CA LEU A 51 0.37 11.02 -15.77
C LEU A 51 -0.59 10.45 -14.71
N ASN A 52 -1.12 11.30 -13.82
CA ASN A 52 -1.93 10.91 -12.67
C ASN A 52 -1.19 9.97 -11.69
N GLN A 53 0.13 10.16 -11.55
CA GLN A 53 0.95 9.47 -10.56
C GLN A 53 1.33 10.43 -9.44
N TYR A 54 1.21 10.01 -8.18
CA TYR A 54 1.63 10.83 -7.06
C TYR A 54 3.15 10.96 -7.03
N THR A 55 3.71 12.16 -7.08
CA THR A 55 5.15 12.40 -6.90
C THR A 55 5.51 12.68 -5.43
N ALA A 56 4.51 13.07 -4.62
CA ALA A 56 4.65 13.20 -3.18
C ALA A 56 3.35 12.79 -2.48
N ALA A 57 3.46 12.10 -1.35
CA ALA A 57 2.34 11.69 -0.52
C ALA A 57 2.68 11.86 0.96
N ALA A 58 1.97 12.76 1.65
CA ALA A 58 2.18 13.04 3.08
C ALA A 58 3.65 13.31 3.47
N GLY A 59 4.39 13.99 2.60
CA GLY A 59 5.81 14.32 2.81
C GLY A 59 6.80 13.27 2.29
N ALA A 60 6.35 12.06 1.95
CA ALA A 60 7.17 11.06 1.29
C ALA A 60 7.32 11.37 -0.19
N THR A 61 8.53 11.15 -0.73
CA THR A 61 8.78 11.19 -2.17
C THR A 61 8.38 9.84 -2.76
N ILE A 62 7.62 9.88 -3.86
CA ILE A 62 7.10 8.70 -4.53
C ILE A 62 7.78 8.60 -5.90
N ALA A 63 8.28 7.40 -6.22
CA ALA A 63 9.05 7.14 -7.42
C ALA A 63 8.40 6.04 -8.27
N TYR A 64 8.57 6.15 -9.60
CA TYR A 64 8.07 5.17 -10.56
C TYR A 64 9.15 4.81 -11.59
N ASP A 65 9.02 3.63 -12.19
CA ASP A 65 9.75 3.29 -13.41
C ASP A 65 9.07 3.88 -14.66
N ALA A 66 9.68 3.66 -15.84
CA ALA A 66 9.16 4.14 -17.11
C ALA A 66 7.84 3.48 -17.53
N ASN A 67 7.50 2.32 -16.97
CA ASN A 67 6.23 1.63 -17.19
C ASN A 67 5.13 2.12 -16.25
N GLY A 68 5.47 3.02 -15.32
CA GLY A 68 4.55 3.58 -14.33
C GLY A 68 4.34 2.70 -13.10
N ASN A 69 5.19 1.69 -12.88
CA ASN A 69 5.16 0.90 -11.65
C ASN A 69 5.79 1.69 -10.50
N LEU A 70 5.18 1.64 -9.31
CA LEU A 70 5.69 2.31 -8.10
C LEU A 70 7.00 1.66 -7.67
N THR A 71 8.14 2.34 -7.78
CA THR A 71 9.45 1.82 -7.39
C THR A 71 9.88 2.24 -6.00
N GLY A 72 9.25 3.26 -5.41
CA GLY A 72 9.46 3.58 -4.00
C GLY A 72 8.42 4.54 -3.43
N ASP A 73 8.09 4.35 -2.15
CA ASP A 73 7.10 5.15 -1.42
C ASP A 73 7.73 6.00 -0.28
N GLY A 74 9.06 6.10 -0.27
CA GLY A 74 9.85 6.73 0.79
C GLY A 74 10.19 5.81 1.97
N THR A 75 9.58 4.63 2.06
CA THR A 75 9.89 3.59 3.05
C THR A 75 10.36 2.30 2.38
N TRP A 76 9.59 1.82 1.42
CA TRP A 76 9.83 0.63 0.64
C TRP A 76 10.39 0.98 -0.73
N THR A 77 11.22 0.08 -1.25
CA THR A 77 11.64 0.02 -2.65
C THR A 77 11.03 -1.23 -3.27
N TYR A 78 10.54 -1.11 -4.50
CA TYR A 78 9.85 -2.17 -5.21
C TYR A 78 10.54 -2.47 -6.54
N GLY A 79 10.63 -3.76 -6.87
CA GLY A 79 11.17 -4.26 -8.13
C GLY A 79 10.14 -5.08 -8.86
N TYR A 80 10.10 -4.94 -10.19
CA TYR A 80 9.14 -5.61 -11.06
C TYR A 80 9.85 -6.48 -12.08
N ASP A 81 9.17 -7.51 -12.56
CA ASP A 81 9.64 -8.31 -13.69
C ASP A 81 9.28 -7.67 -15.04
N LEU A 82 9.72 -8.30 -16.13
CA LEU A 82 9.46 -7.85 -17.51
C LEU A 82 7.97 -7.85 -17.89
N ASN A 83 7.11 -8.48 -17.08
CA ASN A 83 5.66 -8.53 -17.27
C ASN A 83 4.93 -7.53 -16.35
N ASN A 84 5.64 -6.57 -15.74
CA ASN A 84 5.12 -5.59 -14.78
C ASN A 84 4.49 -6.22 -13.52
N ARG A 85 4.94 -7.40 -13.11
CA ARG A 85 4.51 -8.03 -11.85
C ARG A 85 5.51 -7.71 -10.75
N LEU A 86 5.01 -7.38 -9.56
CA LEU A 86 5.85 -7.09 -8.40
C LEU A 86 6.67 -8.32 -8.04
N LYS A 87 7.99 -8.21 -8.05
CA LYS A 87 8.91 -9.31 -7.77
C LYS A 87 9.62 -9.16 -6.44
N THR A 88 9.94 -7.94 -6.04
CA THR A 88 10.61 -7.67 -4.77
C THR A 88 10.06 -6.44 -4.08
N ALA A 89 10.00 -6.46 -2.75
CA ALA A 89 9.83 -5.28 -1.93
C ALA A 89 10.89 -5.29 -0.84
N SER A 90 11.53 -4.16 -0.55
CA SER A 90 12.51 -4.07 0.54
C SER A 90 12.40 -2.75 1.28
N LYS A 91 12.59 -2.78 2.59
CA LYS A 91 12.80 -1.57 3.40
C LYS A 91 13.94 -1.80 4.38
N SER A 92 14.74 -0.76 4.55
CA SER A 92 15.76 -0.70 5.59
C SER A 92 15.15 -0.31 6.95
N GLY A 93 15.85 -0.60 8.04
CA GLY A 93 15.46 -0.22 9.38
C GLY A 93 16.18 -1.08 10.41
N THR A 94 15.80 -0.95 11.68
CA THR A 94 16.33 -1.79 12.77
C THR A 94 16.11 -3.28 12.50
N THR A 95 14.99 -3.62 11.87
CA THR A 95 14.72 -4.95 11.31
C THR A 95 14.46 -4.78 9.81
N PRO A 96 15.49 -4.95 8.96
CA PRO A 96 15.31 -4.94 7.52
C PRO A 96 14.22 -5.93 7.14
N THR A 97 13.32 -5.50 6.27
CA THR A 97 12.23 -6.34 5.79
C THR A 97 12.32 -6.48 4.28
N THR A 98 12.24 -7.71 3.79
CA THR A 98 12.19 -8.00 2.36
C THR A 98 11.04 -8.92 2.04
N ALA A 99 10.47 -8.78 0.85
CA ALA A 99 9.58 -9.74 0.23
C ALA A 99 10.11 -10.08 -1.16
N ALA A 100 10.11 -11.36 -1.52
CA ALA A 100 10.36 -11.84 -2.88
C ALA A 100 9.18 -12.69 -3.34
N LEU A 101 8.70 -12.43 -4.55
CA LEU A 101 7.49 -13.03 -5.10
C LEU A 101 7.86 -13.81 -6.36
N ALA A 102 7.42 -15.07 -6.42
CA ALA A 102 7.60 -15.91 -7.59
C ALA A 102 6.26 -16.22 -8.25
N TYR A 103 6.27 -16.29 -9.58
CA TYR A 103 5.08 -16.50 -10.39
C TYR A 103 5.23 -17.73 -11.28
N ASP A 104 4.12 -18.35 -11.67
CA ASP A 104 4.14 -19.35 -12.74
C ASP A 104 4.16 -18.70 -14.14
N ALA A 105 4.28 -19.58 -15.13
CA ALA A 105 4.16 -19.27 -16.54
C ALA A 105 2.78 -18.69 -16.93
N GLU A 106 1.74 -18.93 -16.12
CA GLU A 106 0.38 -18.42 -16.38
C GLU A 106 0.14 -17.03 -15.79
N GLY A 107 1.08 -16.48 -15.02
CA GLY A 107 0.96 -15.14 -14.47
C GLY A 107 0.67 -15.08 -12.98
N ARG A 108 0.32 -16.20 -12.33
CA ARG A 108 -0.17 -16.23 -10.95
C ARG A 108 0.98 -16.30 -9.96
N MET A 109 0.81 -15.66 -8.80
CA MET A 109 1.78 -15.76 -7.72
C MET A 109 1.72 -17.15 -7.09
N ARG A 110 2.86 -17.83 -7.04
CA ARG A 110 2.98 -19.19 -6.49
C ARG A 110 3.69 -19.27 -5.17
N GLN A 111 4.52 -18.28 -4.88
CA GLN A 111 5.33 -18.27 -3.68
C GLN A 111 5.63 -16.82 -3.28
N SER A 112 5.66 -16.60 -1.97
CA SER A 112 6.17 -15.39 -1.35
C SER A 112 7.17 -15.73 -0.25
N ASP A 113 8.38 -15.20 -0.34
CA ASP A 113 9.37 -15.23 0.72
C ASP A 113 9.36 -13.87 1.41
N SER A 114 9.03 -13.84 2.70
CA SER A 114 9.09 -12.64 3.53
C SER A 114 10.17 -12.81 4.59
N THR A 115 11.08 -11.84 4.71
CA THR A 115 12.13 -11.83 5.73
C THR A 115 11.96 -10.61 6.61
N ALA A 116 11.79 -10.81 7.92
CA ALA A 116 11.78 -9.77 8.94
C ALA A 116 12.46 -10.32 10.21
N GLY A 117 13.80 -10.33 10.22
CA GLY A 117 14.61 -11.01 11.25
C GLY A 117 14.71 -12.53 11.05
N SER A 118 13.63 -13.18 10.60
CA SER A 118 13.63 -14.55 10.08
C SER A 118 12.87 -14.62 8.76
N THR A 119 13.17 -15.62 7.93
CA THR A 119 12.47 -15.86 6.67
C THR A 119 11.27 -16.77 6.89
N ALA A 120 10.13 -16.36 6.34
CA ALA A 120 8.92 -17.15 6.17
C ALA A 120 8.63 -17.28 4.67
N THR A 121 8.39 -18.50 4.21
CA THR A 121 8.05 -18.78 2.82
C THR A 121 6.63 -19.33 2.80
N SER A 122 5.77 -18.78 1.96
CA SER A 122 4.41 -19.25 1.75
C SER A 122 4.23 -19.66 0.29
N ASN A 123 3.68 -20.84 0.04
CA ASN A 123 3.40 -21.39 -1.28
C ASN A 123 1.90 -21.44 -1.52
N LEU A 124 1.46 -21.01 -2.70
CA LEU A 124 0.05 -21.01 -3.10
C LEU A 124 -0.21 -22.17 -4.07
N LEU A 125 -1.23 -22.97 -3.77
CA LEU A 125 -1.75 -24.03 -4.64
C LEU A 125 -3.05 -23.56 -5.30
N TYR A 126 -3.20 -23.90 -6.57
CA TYR A 126 -4.34 -23.49 -7.39
C TYR A 126 -5.10 -24.69 -7.96
N ASP A 127 -6.42 -24.55 -8.05
CA ASP A 127 -7.29 -25.37 -8.90
C ASP A 127 -7.84 -24.45 -10.00
N GLY A 128 -7.40 -24.65 -11.25
CA GLY A 128 -7.63 -23.67 -12.30
C GLY A 128 -7.08 -22.30 -11.91
N VAL A 129 -7.89 -21.24 -11.97
CA VAL A 129 -7.47 -19.89 -11.58
C VAL A 129 -7.65 -19.59 -10.09
N ASP A 130 -8.26 -20.50 -9.34
CA ASP A 130 -8.66 -20.27 -7.96
C ASP A 130 -7.57 -20.75 -6.98
N PRO A 131 -7.09 -19.91 -6.05
CA PRO A 131 -6.20 -20.35 -4.98
C PRO A 131 -6.99 -21.21 -3.99
N VAL A 132 -6.55 -22.45 -3.79
CA VAL A 132 -7.24 -23.45 -2.94
C VAL A 132 -6.51 -23.72 -1.63
N ALA A 133 -5.21 -23.41 -1.55
CA ALA A 133 -4.46 -23.54 -0.32
C ALA A 133 -3.22 -22.63 -0.31
N GLU A 134 -2.81 -22.28 0.90
CA GLU A 134 -1.55 -21.61 1.20
C GLU A 134 -0.80 -22.45 2.24
N TYR A 135 0.49 -22.70 2.00
CA TYR A 135 1.33 -23.52 2.86
C TYR A 135 2.60 -22.79 3.24
N ASP A 136 2.90 -22.73 4.53
CA ASP A 136 4.21 -22.32 4.99
C ASP A 136 5.24 -23.41 4.62
N ALA A 137 6.32 -23.05 3.93
CA ALA A 137 7.39 -24.00 3.61
C ALA A 137 8.18 -24.45 4.85
N ALA A 138 7.91 -23.82 6.00
CA ALA A 138 8.49 -24.14 7.29
C ALA A 138 7.46 -24.77 8.24
N ARG A 139 6.65 -25.74 7.79
CA ARG A 139 6.10 -26.81 8.63
C ARG A 139 5.42 -27.93 7.85
#